data_AF-V7BZB8-F1
#
_entry.id   AF-V7BZB8-F1
#
_cell.length_a   1.000
_cell.length_b   1.000
_cell.length_c   1.000
_cell.angle_alpha   90.00
_cell.angle_beta   90.00
_cell.angle_gamma   90.00
#
_symmetry.space_group_name_H-M   'P 1'
#
loop_
_entity.id
_entity.type
_entity.pdbx_description
1 polymer ?
#
loop_
_entity_poly.entity_id
_entity_poly.type
_entity_poly.pdbx_seq_one_letter_code
_entity_poly.pdbx_strand_id
1 'polypeptide(L)'
;MAVTAKLLSAFIIALIAISMLQTMVVASHGHGGHHYNDKKKYGPGSVKSYQCPSQCTRRCSRTQYHKPCMFFCQKCCMKCLCVPPGYYGNKAVCPCYNNWKTKRGGPKCP
;
A
#
# COMPACT_ATOMS: atom_id res chain seq x y z
N MET A 1 29.87 34.10 34.85
CA MET A 1 30.01 33.07 33.79
C MET A 1 29.22 31.77 34.05
N ALA A 2 28.83 31.44 35.30
CA ALA A 2 28.03 30.23 35.57
C ALA A 2 26.54 30.35 35.22
N VAL A 3 25.96 31.54 35.32
CA VAL A 3 24.52 31.78 35.05
C VAL A 3 24.19 31.70 33.57
N THR A 4 25.09 32.19 32.70
CA THR A 4 24.95 32.11 31.24
C THR A 4 25.02 30.67 30.72
N ALA A 5 25.89 29.82 31.30
CA ALA A 5 25.96 28.40 30.94
C ALA A 5 24.68 27.62 31.32
N LYS A 6 24.08 27.93 32.47
CA LYS A 6 22.80 27.32 32.90
C LYS A 6 21.62 27.76 32.03
N LEU A 7 21.58 29.03 31.64
CA LEU A 7 20.55 29.55 30.74
C LEU A 7 20.67 28.97 29.32
N LEU A 8 21.90 28.85 28.78
CA LEU A 8 22.14 28.21 27.49
C LEU A 8 21.75 26.72 27.51
N SER A 9 22.07 26.01 28.59
CA SER A 9 21.67 24.60 28.75
C SER A 9 20.14 24.44 28.82
N ALA A 10 19.43 25.35 29.51
CA ALA A 10 17.98 25.31 29.58
C ALA A 10 17.31 25.59 28.21
N PHE A 11 17.86 26.52 27.43
CA PHE A 11 17.39 26.82 26.08
C PHE A 11 17.56 25.64 25.12
N ILE A 12 18.70 24.94 25.17
CA ILE A 12 18.95 23.77 24.31
C ILE A 12 17.99 22.63 24.65
N ILE A 13 17.72 22.38 25.94
CA ILE A 13 16.76 21.35 26.37
C ILE A 13 15.34 21.69 25.90
N ALA A 14 14.94 22.96 25.96
CA ALA A 14 13.64 23.40 25.47
C ALA A 14 13.49 23.21 23.94
N LEU A 15 14.52 23.51 23.16
CA LEU A 15 14.50 23.34 21.70
C LEU A 15 14.38 21.86 21.28
N ILE A 16 15.06 20.96 21.98
CA ILE A 16 14.97 19.51 21.73
C ILE A 16 13.56 18.98 22.05
N ALA A 17 12.94 19.47 23.14
CA ALA A 17 11.58 19.10 23.51
C ALA A 17 10.54 19.57 22.48
N ILE A 18 10.72 20.78 21.92
CA ILE A 18 9.80 21.33 20.90
C ILE A 18 9.91 20.57 19.57
N SER A 19 11.11 20.07 19.22
CA SER A 19 11.31 19.29 17.99
C SER A 19 10.56 17.95 17.98
N MET A 20 10.22 17.39 19.15
CA MET A 20 9.47 16.13 19.27
C MET A 20 7.96 16.28 18.97
N LEU A 21 7.43 17.50 18.84
CA LEU A 21 6.00 17.74 18.62
C LEU A 21 5.57 17.73 17.14
N GLN A 22 6.49 17.69 16.18
CA GLN A 22 6.14 17.86 14.75
C GLN A 22 6.08 16.56 13.92
N THR A 23 6.28 15.37 14.50
CA THR A 23 6.37 14.12 13.72
C THR A 23 5.10 13.28 13.61
N MET A 24 3.92 13.75 14.07
CA MET A 24 2.69 12.93 14.03
C MET A 24 1.57 13.39 13.08
N VAL A 25 1.81 14.30 12.13
CA VAL A 25 0.76 14.74 11.19
C VAL A 25 1.10 14.54 9.72
N VAL A 26 1.65 13.37 9.36
CA VAL A 26 1.47 12.82 8.00
C VAL A 26 1.24 11.32 8.10
N ALA A 27 0.04 10.92 8.48
CA ALA A 27 -0.47 9.57 8.27
C ALA A 27 -1.99 9.58 8.03
N SER A 28 -2.34 9.59 6.74
CA SER A 28 -3.43 8.82 6.12
C SER A 28 -4.89 9.10 6.46
N HIS A 29 -5.64 9.48 5.42
CA HIS A 29 -7.07 9.20 5.27
C HIS A 29 -7.32 7.68 5.37
N GLY A 30 -7.62 7.19 6.58
CA GLY A 30 -8.09 5.83 6.82
C GLY A 30 -9.61 5.81 6.94
N HIS A 31 -10.34 5.51 5.87
CA HIS A 31 -11.75 5.16 5.98
C HIS A 31 -11.86 3.74 6.59
N GLY A 32 -12.28 3.70 7.85
CA GLY A 32 -12.47 2.49 8.65
C GLY A 32 -13.41 1.49 8.00
N GLY A 33 -12.99 0.22 7.98
CA GLY A 33 -13.72 -0.89 7.39
C GLY A 33 -14.76 -1.48 8.33
N HIS A 34 -15.93 -1.77 7.78
CA HIS A 34 -16.91 -2.63 8.41
C HIS A 34 -16.41 -4.07 8.42
N HIS A 35 -16.28 -4.65 9.61
CA HIS A 35 -15.99 -6.06 9.83
C HIS A 35 -17.19 -6.92 9.41
N TYR A 36 -17.10 -7.57 8.25
CA TYR A 36 -18.00 -8.67 7.88
C TYR A 36 -17.19 -9.84 7.34
N ASN A 37 -17.21 -10.95 8.09
CA ASN A 37 -16.83 -12.33 7.75
C ASN A 37 -15.60 -12.58 6.84
N ASP A 38 -14.55 -13.06 7.49
CA ASP A 38 -13.16 -13.23 7.05
C ASP A 38 -12.90 -14.29 5.94
N LYS A 39 -13.92 -15.01 5.44
CA LYS A 39 -13.69 -16.20 4.58
C LYS A 39 -13.72 -15.97 3.05
N LYS A 40 -13.99 -14.74 2.56
CA LYS A 40 -14.03 -14.43 1.11
C LYS A 40 -13.13 -13.26 0.67
N LYS A 41 -12.09 -12.91 1.45
CA LYS A 41 -11.27 -11.71 1.18
C LYS A 41 -10.51 -11.72 -0.16
N TYR A 42 -10.24 -12.90 -0.72
CA TYR A 42 -9.44 -13.03 -1.95
C TYR A 42 -10.09 -14.08 -2.86
N GLY A 43 -10.79 -13.62 -3.90
CA GLY A 43 -11.49 -14.46 -4.87
C GLY A 43 -12.12 -13.63 -6.01
N PRO A 44 -12.55 -14.25 -7.13
CA PRO A 44 -13.21 -13.52 -8.22
C PRO A 44 -14.37 -12.67 -7.70
N GLY A 45 -14.40 -11.38 -8.03
CA GLY A 45 -15.45 -10.45 -7.55
C GLY A 45 -15.26 -9.92 -6.13
N SER A 46 -14.16 -10.27 -5.44
CA SER A 46 -13.84 -9.74 -4.10
C SER A 46 -13.50 -8.24 -4.09
N VAL A 47 -13.17 -7.66 -5.25
CA VAL A 47 -12.75 -6.27 -5.39
C VAL A 47 -13.68 -5.54 -6.35
N LYS A 48 -14.24 -4.41 -5.92
CA LYS A 48 -15.00 -3.52 -6.83
C LYS A 48 -14.04 -2.69 -7.68
N SER A 49 -14.47 -2.29 -8.89
CA SER A 49 -13.62 -1.55 -9.84
C SER A 49 -12.94 -0.31 -9.24
N TYR A 50 -13.64 0.46 -8.39
CA TYR A 50 -13.07 1.64 -7.73
C TYR A 50 -12.00 1.32 -6.66
N GLN A 51 -11.92 0.07 -6.19
CA GLN A 51 -10.91 -0.39 -5.23
C GLN A 51 -9.65 -0.90 -5.92
N CYS A 52 -9.65 -1.04 -7.26
CA CYS A 52 -8.49 -1.50 -8.02
C CYS A 52 -7.24 -0.63 -7.83
N PRO A 53 -7.31 0.72 -7.82
CA PRO A 53 -6.13 1.55 -7.61
C PRO A 53 -5.43 1.24 -6.29
N SER A 54 -6.15 1.20 -5.17
CA SER A 54 -5.55 0.95 -3.85
C SER A 54 -4.98 -0.46 -3.72
N GLN A 55 -5.70 -1.48 -4.21
CA GLN A 55 -5.23 -2.86 -4.18
C GLN A 55 -3.99 -3.07 -5.06
N CYS A 56 -3.93 -2.37 -6.20
CA CYS A 56 -2.77 -2.41 -7.06
C CYS A 56 -1.58 -1.68 -6.42
N THR A 57 -1.77 -0.50 -5.83
CA THR A 57 -0.72 0.21 -5.07
C THR A 57 -0.07 -0.73 -4.06
N ARG A 58 -0.87 -1.48 -3.29
CA ARG A 58 -0.37 -2.52 -2.40
C ARG A 58 0.42 -3.60 -3.14
N ARG A 59 -0.13 -4.18 -4.22
CA ARG A 59 0.51 -5.27 -4.95
C ARG A 59 1.87 -4.89 -5.53
N CYS A 60 2.02 -3.65 -6.00
CA CYS A 60 3.24 -3.20 -6.66
C CYS A 60 4.20 -2.40 -5.77
N SER A 61 3.92 -2.25 -4.48
CA SER A 61 4.71 -1.36 -3.61
C SER A 61 6.17 -1.80 -3.39
N ARG A 62 6.53 -3.04 -3.75
CA ARG A 62 7.90 -3.58 -3.62
C ARG A 62 8.61 -3.82 -4.94
N THR A 63 8.02 -3.46 -6.09
CA THR A 63 8.68 -3.61 -7.38
C THR A 63 9.48 -2.36 -7.76
N GLN A 64 10.64 -2.55 -8.37
CA GLN A 64 11.41 -1.47 -9.00
C GLN A 64 10.69 -0.94 -10.26
N TYR A 65 9.82 -1.75 -10.87
CA TYR A 65 9.07 -1.40 -12.07
C TYR A 65 7.64 -0.96 -11.73
N HIS A 66 7.52 0.04 -10.85
CA HIS A 66 6.23 0.46 -10.29
C HIS A 66 5.20 0.89 -11.36
N LYS A 67 5.61 1.74 -12.31
CA LYS A 67 4.73 2.24 -13.39
C LYS A 67 4.12 1.12 -14.25
N PRO A 68 4.90 0.20 -14.87
CA PRO A 68 4.31 -0.89 -15.64
C PRO A 68 3.54 -1.87 -14.75
N CYS A 69 3.97 -2.11 -13.50
CA CYS A 69 3.21 -2.95 -12.57
C CYS A 69 1.81 -2.38 -12.30
N MET A 70 1.70 -1.08 -12.00
CA MET A 70 0.41 -0.39 -11.84
C MET A 70 -0.48 -0.59 -13.07
N PHE A 71 0.06 -0.31 -14.26
CA PHE A 71 -0.69 -0.38 -15.51
C PHE A 71 -1.29 -1.77 -15.76
N PHE A 72 -0.47 -2.83 -15.63
CA PHE A 72 -0.98 -4.19 -15.81
C PHE A 72 -1.88 -4.63 -14.66
N CYS A 73 -1.53 -4.31 -13.41
CA CYS A 73 -2.37 -4.66 -12.26
C CYS A 73 -3.78 -4.07 -12.40
N GLN A 74 -3.90 -2.78 -12.69
CA GLN A 74 -5.19 -2.11 -12.82
C GLN A 74 -6.00 -2.72 -13.96
N LYS A 75 -5.37 -2.96 -15.12
CA LYS A 75 -6.01 -3.63 -16.25
C LYS A 75 -6.55 -5.02 -15.84
N CYS A 76 -5.76 -5.80 -15.10
CA CYS A 76 -6.16 -7.13 -14.60
C CYS A 76 -7.26 -7.04 -13.56
N CYS A 77 -7.18 -6.10 -12.64
CA CYS A 77 -8.19 -5.90 -11.61
C CYS A 77 -9.52 -5.46 -12.21
N MET A 78 -9.54 -4.52 -13.16
CA MET A 78 -10.79 -4.07 -13.78
C MET A 78 -11.47 -5.18 -14.58
N LYS A 79 -10.69 -6.12 -15.16
CA LYS A 79 -11.23 -7.27 -15.87
C LYS A 79 -11.71 -8.39 -14.95
N CYS A 80 -10.94 -8.69 -13.91
CA CYS A 80 -11.11 -9.88 -13.08
C CYS A 80 -11.73 -9.60 -11.70
N LEU A 81 -11.86 -8.32 -11.32
CA LEU A 81 -12.40 -7.86 -10.05
C LEU A 81 -11.75 -8.55 -8.84
N CYS A 82 -10.43 -8.77 -8.92
CA CYS A 82 -9.63 -9.50 -7.93
C CYS A 82 -8.15 -9.08 -8.01
N VAL A 83 -7.49 -8.92 -6.86
CA VAL A 83 -6.03 -8.71 -6.76
C VAL A 83 -5.46 -9.65 -5.70
N PRO A 84 -4.48 -10.51 -6.02
CA PRO A 84 -3.91 -11.45 -5.06
C PRO A 84 -3.26 -10.78 -3.84
N PRO A 85 -3.30 -11.40 -2.65
CA PRO A 85 -2.65 -10.90 -1.45
C PRO A 85 -1.12 -10.94 -1.57
N GLY A 86 -0.44 -10.11 -0.77
CA GLY A 86 1.02 -9.92 -0.83
C GLY A 86 1.48 -9.17 -2.09
N TYR A 87 2.79 -9.04 -2.23
CA TYR A 87 3.44 -8.31 -3.33
C TYR A 87 3.76 -9.21 -4.53
N TYR A 88 3.98 -10.51 -4.26
CA TYR A 88 4.33 -11.53 -5.25
C TYR A 88 3.53 -12.82 -5.00
N GLY A 89 3.46 -13.72 -5.97
CA GLY A 89 2.82 -15.04 -5.80
C GLY A 89 1.30 -14.99 -5.56
N ASN A 90 0.75 -16.03 -4.94
CA ASN A 90 -0.68 -16.17 -4.57
C ASN A 90 -1.68 -15.99 -5.71
N LYS A 91 -1.25 -16.04 -6.97
CA LYS A 91 -2.14 -15.77 -8.11
C LYS A 91 -3.29 -16.79 -8.19
N ALA A 92 -3.09 -18.01 -7.70
CA ALA A 92 -4.11 -19.06 -7.67
C ALA A 92 -5.42 -18.66 -6.97
N VAL A 93 -5.39 -17.72 -6.01
CA VAL A 93 -6.60 -17.23 -5.34
C VAL A 93 -7.49 -16.37 -6.26
N CYS A 94 -6.92 -15.83 -7.34
CA CYS A 94 -7.63 -15.07 -8.37
C CYS A 94 -7.44 -15.77 -9.73
N PRO A 95 -8.19 -16.84 -10.06
CA PRO A 95 -7.98 -17.61 -11.29
C PRO A 95 -7.95 -16.78 -12.57
N CYS A 96 -8.87 -15.82 -12.75
CA CYS A 96 -8.85 -14.90 -13.90
C CYS A 96 -7.55 -14.09 -13.99
N TYR A 97 -7.07 -13.57 -12.86
CA TYR A 97 -5.82 -12.80 -12.78
C TYR A 97 -4.59 -13.68 -13.09
N ASN A 98 -4.59 -14.93 -12.62
CA ASN A 98 -3.51 -15.89 -12.86
C ASN A 98 -3.45 -16.36 -14.32
N ASN A 99 -4.63 -16.62 -14.90
CA ASN A 99 -4.78 -17.23 -16.21
C ASN A 99 -4.70 -16.20 -17.34
N TRP A 100 -4.64 -14.90 -17.04
CA TRP A 100 -4.46 -13.91 -18.08
C TRP A 100 -3.01 -13.91 -18.59
N LYS A 101 -2.83 -14.40 -19.82
CA LYS A 101 -1.53 -14.54 -20.48
C LYS A 101 -1.33 -13.49 -21.57
N THR A 102 -0.07 -13.25 -21.90
CA THR A 102 0.34 -12.50 -23.09
C THR A 102 0.22 -13.39 -24.34
N LYS A 103 0.36 -12.81 -25.55
CA LYS A 103 0.37 -13.58 -26.80
C LYS A 103 1.49 -14.63 -26.86
N ARG A 104 2.58 -14.43 -26.10
CA ARG A 104 3.72 -15.35 -26.00
C ARG A 104 3.55 -16.39 -24.88
N GLY A 105 2.37 -16.50 -24.27
CA GLY A 105 2.07 -17.47 -23.20
C GLY A 105 2.52 -17.07 -21.79
N GLY A 106 3.39 -16.07 -21.65
CA GLY A 106 3.84 -15.59 -20.33
C GLY A 106 2.75 -14.90 -19.51
N PRO A 107 2.91 -14.77 -18.18
CA PRO A 107 1.96 -14.10 -17.30
C PRO A 107 1.80 -12.62 -17.69
N LYS A 108 0.56 -12.14 -17.82
CA LYS A 108 0.28 -10.74 -18.15
C LYS A 108 0.12 -9.86 -16.92
N CYS A 109 -0.39 -10.43 -15.83
CA CYS A 109 -0.67 -9.71 -14.58
C CYS A 109 0.49 -9.86 -13.59
N PRO A 110 0.82 -8.81 -12.80
CA PRO A 110 1.96 -8.80 -11.87
C PRO A 110 1.83 -9.73 -10.66
#